data_AF-E0SJI3-F1
#
_entry.id   AF-E0SJI3-F1
#
_cell.length_a   1.000
_cell.length_b   1.000
_cell.length_c   1.000
_cell.angle_alpha   90.00
_cell.angle_beta   90.00
_cell.angle_gamma   90.00
#
_symmetry.space_group_name_H-M   'P 1'
#
loop_
_entity.id
_entity.type
_entity.pdbx_description
1 polymer ?
#
loop_
_entity_poly.entity_id
_entity_poly.type
_entity_poly.pdbx_seq_one_letter_code
_entity_poly.pdbx_strand_id
1 'polypeptide(L)'
;MPRRFPILIIERASMKTSLCIFSVILGAFCLTGCDNPKSTQWYKAHPDEMNQRYQACESSGEDSQDCKNVRAARFELRQEKAKVPNLN
;
A
#
# COMPACT_ATOMS: atom_id res chain seq x y z
N MET A 1 -0.77 -16.58 57.28
CA MET A 1 -1.07 -15.22 56.78
C MET A 1 -0.39 -15.03 55.41
N PRO A 2 -1.03 -14.34 54.46
CA PRO A 2 -1.07 -14.80 53.07
C PRO A 2 0.12 -14.30 52.22
N ARG A 3 0.60 -15.19 51.36
CA ARG A 3 1.49 -14.88 50.23
C ARG A 3 0.72 -13.98 49.24
N ARG A 4 0.88 -12.67 49.31
CA ARG A 4 0.14 -11.72 48.45
C ARG A 4 0.99 -10.71 47.68
N PHE A 5 2.32 -10.86 47.69
CA PHE A 5 3.23 -9.88 47.10
C PHE A 5 3.70 -10.11 45.64
N PRO A 6 3.76 -11.34 45.04
CA PRO A 6 4.31 -11.46 43.69
C PRO A 6 3.30 -11.18 42.56
N ILE A 7 1.99 -11.23 42.82
CA ILE A 7 0.95 -11.17 41.78
C ILE A 7 0.78 -9.75 41.20
N LEU A 8 0.96 -8.70 42.02
CA LEU A 8 0.70 -7.31 41.61
C LEU A 8 1.80 -6.71 40.70
N ILE A 9 3.02 -7.26 40.72
CA ILE A 9 4.13 -6.82 39.86
C ILE A 9 3.99 -7.39 38.43
N ILE A 10 3.48 -8.62 38.31
CA ILE A 10 3.28 -9.33 37.03
C ILE A 10 2.19 -8.64 36.19
N GLU A 11 1.07 -8.27 36.81
CA GLU A 11 -0.06 -7.57 36.16
C GLU A 11 0.34 -6.19 35.62
N ARG A 12 1.16 -5.43 36.37
CA ARG A 12 1.65 -4.12 35.93
C ARG A 12 2.78 -4.20 34.91
N ALA A 13 3.57 -5.27 34.85
CA ALA A 13 4.55 -5.48 33.80
C ALA A 13 3.89 -5.85 32.46
N SER A 14 2.80 -6.63 32.50
CA SER A 14 2.11 -7.14 31.31
C SER A 14 1.45 -6.04 30.46
N MET A 15 0.72 -5.09 31.09
CA MET A 15 -0.01 -4.04 30.37
C MET A 15 0.90 -3.03 29.64
N LYS A 16 2.07 -2.70 30.23
CA LYS A 16 3.01 -1.70 29.71
C LYS A 16 3.83 -2.25 28.55
N THR A 17 4.31 -3.49 28.71
CA THR A 17 5.11 -4.17 27.69
C THR A 17 4.24 -4.47 26.46
N SER A 18 2.97 -4.84 26.66
CA SER A 18 2.00 -5.02 25.58
C SER A 18 1.80 -3.74 24.76
N LEU A 19 1.55 -2.59 25.40
CA LEU A 19 1.39 -1.30 24.73
C LEU A 19 2.64 -0.87 23.93
N CYS A 20 3.84 -1.14 24.45
CA CYS A 20 5.09 -0.85 23.75
C CYS A 20 5.30 -1.75 22.52
N ILE A 21 4.89 -3.01 22.57
CA ILE A 21 5.01 -3.93 21.42
C ILE A 21 4.08 -3.50 20.29
N PHE A 22 2.84 -3.08 20.62
CA PHE A 22 1.90 -2.56 19.63
C PHE A 22 2.42 -1.30 18.92
N SER A 23 3.10 -0.38 19.62
CA SER A 23 3.62 0.84 19.00
C SER A 23 4.78 0.58 18.04
N VAL A 24 5.65 -0.38 18.36
CA VAL A 24 6.78 -0.77 17.48
C VAL A 24 6.27 -1.43 16.20
N ILE A 25 5.26 -2.30 16.30
CA ILE A 25 4.68 -2.97 15.12
C ILE A 25 3.98 -1.94 14.22
N LEU A 26 3.21 -1.01 14.79
CA LEU A 26 2.51 0.01 14.01
C LEU A 26 3.47 0.95 13.26
N GLY A 27 4.62 1.30 13.86
CA GLY A 27 5.64 2.14 13.21
C GLY A 27 6.34 1.47 12.02
N ALA A 28 6.49 0.15 12.01
CA ALA A 28 7.13 -0.57 10.91
C ALA A 28 6.27 -0.59 9.63
N PHE A 29 4.93 -0.56 9.76
CA PHE A 29 4.02 -0.52 8.62
C PHE A 29 4.02 0.83 7.89
N CYS A 30 4.46 1.92 8.54
CA CYS A 30 4.53 3.24 7.88
C CYS A 30 5.69 3.37 6.88
N LEU A 31 6.62 2.40 6.82
CA LEU A 31 7.81 2.47 5.96
C LEU A 31 7.60 1.86 4.55
N THR A 32 6.50 1.15 4.31
CA THR A 32 6.28 0.45 3.02
C THR A 32 5.75 1.36 1.89
N GLY A 33 5.82 2.68 2.05
CA GLY A 33 5.29 3.67 1.09
C GLY A 33 6.36 4.58 0.46
N CYS A 34 7.65 4.30 0.65
CA CYS A 34 8.74 5.16 0.16
C CYS A 34 9.28 4.71 -1.21
N ASP A 35 8.49 4.03 -2.03
CA ASP A 35 8.86 3.77 -3.41
C ASP A 35 8.63 5.03 -4.25
N ASN A 36 9.66 5.45 -4.98
CA ASN A 36 9.57 6.60 -5.88
C ASN A 36 8.56 6.29 -7.00
N PRO A 37 7.55 7.13 -7.26
CA PRO A 37 6.51 6.84 -8.24
C PRO A 37 7.11 6.65 -9.63
N LYS A 38 6.76 5.54 -10.27
CA LYS A 38 7.21 5.23 -11.64
C LYS A 38 6.45 6.12 -12.63
N SER A 39 7.09 6.46 -13.74
CA SER A 39 6.48 7.32 -14.74
C SER A 39 5.43 6.58 -15.58
N THR A 40 4.51 7.32 -16.19
CA THR A 40 3.53 6.79 -17.15
C THR A 40 4.21 6.02 -18.29
N GLN A 41 5.35 6.51 -18.77
CA GLN A 41 6.11 5.89 -19.86
C GLN A 41 6.71 4.54 -19.47
N TRP A 42 7.18 4.40 -18.21
CA TRP A 42 7.66 3.12 -17.69
C TRP A 42 6.57 2.06 -17.77
N TYR A 43 5.36 2.40 -17.32
CA TYR A 43 4.22 1.49 -17.32
C TYR A 43 3.73 1.12 -18.72
N LYS A 44 3.82 2.04 -19.70
CA LYS A 44 3.54 1.69 -21.10
C LYS A 44 4.55 0.68 -21.67
N ALA A 45 5.82 0.79 -21.29
CA ALA A 45 6.87 -0.14 -21.70
C ALA A 45 6.82 -1.48 -20.95
N HIS A 46 6.20 -1.52 -19.76
CA HIS A 46 6.11 -2.70 -18.88
C HIS A 46 4.64 -3.03 -18.57
N PRO A 47 3.88 -3.57 -19.54
CA PRO A 47 2.44 -3.80 -19.40
C PRO A 47 2.08 -4.82 -18.31
N ASP A 48 2.93 -5.80 -18.05
CA ASP A 48 2.71 -6.79 -16.98
C ASP A 48 2.79 -6.13 -15.59
N GLU A 49 3.82 -5.32 -15.36
CA GLU A 49 4.01 -4.55 -14.13
C GLU A 49 2.88 -3.51 -13.95
N MET A 50 2.51 -2.81 -15.04
CA MET A 50 1.37 -1.90 -15.05
C MET A 50 0.09 -2.60 -14.61
N ASN A 51 -0.20 -3.80 -15.12
CA ASN A 51 -1.44 -4.50 -14.80
C ASN A 51 -1.48 -4.97 -13.34
N GLN A 52 -0.35 -5.49 -12.82
CA GLN A 52 -0.22 -5.86 -11.41
C GLN A 52 -0.43 -4.65 -10.50
N ARG A 53 0.26 -3.54 -10.78
CA ARG A 53 0.15 -2.32 -9.98
C ARG A 53 -1.24 -1.69 -10.09
N TYR A 54 -1.85 -1.71 -11.28
CA TYR A 54 -3.22 -1.24 -11.49
C TYR A 54 -4.20 -2.02 -10.60
N GLN A 55 -4.12 -3.35 -10.58
CA GLN A 55 -4.98 -4.18 -9.73
C GLN A 55 -4.81 -3.87 -8.25
N ALA A 56 -3.56 -3.68 -7.80
CA ALA A 56 -3.28 -3.26 -6.43
C ALA A 56 -3.95 -1.91 -6.12
N CYS A 57 -3.78 -0.89 -6.98
CA CYS A 57 -4.37 0.43 -6.83
C CYS A 57 -5.91 0.40 -6.77
N GLU A 58 -6.57 -0.41 -7.60
CA GLU A 58 -8.03 -0.53 -7.58
C GLU A 58 -8.53 -1.26 -6.32
N SER A 59 -7.77 -2.25 -5.84
CA SER A 59 -8.15 -3.00 -4.64
C SER A 59 -7.98 -2.19 -3.36
N SER A 60 -6.96 -1.33 -3.29
CA SER A 60 -6.67 -0.50 -2.12
C SER A 60 -7.41 0.84 -2.13
N GLY A 61 -7.84 1.31 -3.30
CA GLY A 61 -8.37 2.66 -3.47
C GLY A 61 -7.30 3.75 -3.31
N GLU A 62 -6.02 3.41 -3.50
CA GLU A 62 -4.90 4.33 -3.33
C GLU A 62 -4.91 5.44 -4.41
N ASP A 63 -4.72 6.69 -3.97
CA ASP A 63 -4.63 7.86 -4.84
C ASP A 63 -3.21 8.47 -4.89
N SER A 64 -2.20 7.62 -4.72
CA SER A 64 -0.79 8.02 -4.86
C SER A 64 -0.48 8.46 -6.29
N GLN A 65 0.62 9.22 -6.43
CA GLN A 65 1.09 9.64 -7.75
C GLN A 65 1.40 8.43 -8.65
N ASP A 66 1.88 7.34 -8.07
CA ASP A 66 2.16 6.11 -8.79
C ASP A 66 0.88 5.49 -9.37
N CYS A 67 -0.19 5.37 -8.55
CA CYS A 67 -1.49 4.90 -9.04
C CYS A 67 -2.11 5.83 -10.09
N LYS A 68 -1.90 7.14 -9.98
CA LYS A 68 -2.29 8.11 -11.02
C LYS A 68 -1.55 7.84 -12.34
N ASN A 69 -0.24 7.62 -12.27
CA ASN A 69 0.60 7.34 -13.44
C ASN A 69 0.20 6.01 -14.11
N VAL A 70 -0.09 4.97 -13.34
CA VAL A 70 -0.57 3.66 -13.86
C VAL A 70 -1.92 3.81 -14.57
N ARG A 71 -2.88 4.50 -13.95
CA ARG A 71 -4.21 4.73 -14.55
C ARG A 71 -4.11 5.53 -15.86
N ALA A 72 -3.28 6.57 -15.88
CA ALA A 72 -3.01 7.35 -17.08
C ALA A 72 -2.37 6.48 -18.18
N ALA A 73 -1.34 5.71 -17.85
CA ALA A 73 -0.65 4.84 -18.81
C ALA A 73 -1.62 3.83 -19.46
N ARG A 74 -2.47 3.21 -18.63
CA ARG A 74 -3.45 2.24 -19.10
C ARG A 74 -4.52 2.88 -19.98
N PHE A 75 -4.98 4.09 -19.64
CA PHE A 75 -5.95 4.83 -20.43
C PHE A 75 -5.37 5.17 -21.81
N GLU A 76 -4.19 5.77 -21.85
CA GLU A 76 -3.51 6.15 -23.10
C GLU A 76 -3.27 4.94 -24.00
N LEU A 77 -2.77 3.83 -23.45
CA LEU A 77 -2.54 2.60 -24.21
C LEU A 77 -3.84 2.03 -24.82
N ARG A 78 -4.97 2.18 -24.13
CA ARG A 78 -6.29 1.77 -24.65
C ARG A 78 -6.75 2.69 -25.78
N GLN A 79 -6.54 3.99 -25.65
CA GLN A 79 -6.89 4.96 -26.70
C GLN A 79 -6.05 4.74 -27.96
N GLU A 80 -4.74 4.51 -27.82
CA GLU A 80 -3.85 4.21 -28.95
C GLU A 80 -4.29 2.96 -29.73
N LYS A 81 -4.86 1.96 -29.03
CA LYS A 81 -5.37 0.73 -29.63
C LYS A 81 -6.82 0.82 -30.10
N ALA A 82 -7.53 1.90 -29.77
CA ALA A 82 -8.93 2.06 -30.14
C ALA A 82 -9.06 2.35 -31.64
N LYS A 83 -9.90 1.58 -32.33
CA LYS A 83 -10.24 1.84 -33.73
C LYS A 83 -11.16 3.05 -33.81
N VAL A 84 -10.72 4.13 -34.46
CA VAL A 84 -11.60 5.27 -34.76
C VAL A 84 -12.65 4.85 -35.79
N PRO A 85 -13.95 5.09 -35.54
CA PRO A 85 -15.00 4.79 -36.52
C PRO A 85 -14.88 5.71 -37.73
N ASN A 86 -14.94 5.13 -38.94
CA ASN A 86 -15.00 5.89 -40.18
C ASN A 86 -16.47 6.29 -40.42
N LEU A 87 -16.74 7.60 -40.49
CA LEU A 87 -18.08 8.19 -40.57
C LEU A 87 -18.47 8.61 -42.01
N ASN A 88 -17.82 8.03 -43.03
CA ASN A 88 -18.09 8.36 -44.44
C ASN A 88 -19.36 7.70 -44.96
#